data_AF-A0A3C1VPS2-F1
#
_entry.id   AF-A0A3C1VPS2-F1
#
_cell.length_a   1.000
_cell.length_b   1.000
_cell.length_c   1.000
_cell.angle_alpha   90.00
_cell.angle_beta   90.00
_cell.angle_gamma   90.00
#
_symmetry.space_group_name_H-M   'P 1'
#
loop_
_entity.id
_entity.type
_entity.pdbx_description
1 polymer ?
#
loop_
_entity_poly.entity_id
_entity_poly.type
_entity_poly.pdbx_seq_one_letter_code
_entity_poly.pdbx_strand_id
1 'polypeptide(L)' 'MQTLASLKKSSDAYSFGFLDAFAKRELRRKILKAVAIPGYQVPYASR' A
#
# COMPACT_ATOMS: atom_id res chain seq x y z
N MET A 1 -20.38 -3.67 -31.52
CA MET A 1 -19.71 -2.54 -30.84
C MET A 1 -19.51 -2.91 -29.38
N GLN A 2 -18.27 -3.20 -28.95
CA GLN A 2 -18.00 -3.46 -27.53
C GLN A 2 -17.97 -2.11 -26.79
N THR A 3 -18.76 -1.98 -25.72
CA THR A 3 -18.85 -0.76 -24.91
C THR A 3 -17.63 -0.65 -24.00
N LEU A 4 -17.20 0.57 -23.66
CA LEU A 4 -16.03 0.81 -22.79
C LEU A 4 -16.13 0.11 -21.43
N ALA A 5 -17.35 -0.16 -20.95
CA ALA A 5 -17.61 -0.92 -19.73
C ALA A 5 -17.12 -2.38 -19.80
N SER A 6 -17.06 -2.98 -20.98
CA SER A 6 -16.61 -4.36 -21.21
C SER A 6 -15.11 -4.57 -21.01
N LEU A 7 -14.30 -3.50 -21.05
CA LEU A 7 -12.84 -3.56 -20.92
C LEU A 7 -12.37 -3.40 -19.45
N LYS A 8 -13.29 -3.23 -18.50
CA LYS A 8 -12.95 -3.09 -17.08
C LYS A 8 -12.56 -4.45 -16.49
N LYS A 9 -11.26 -4.74 -16.46
CA LYS A 9 -10.72 -5.91 -15.77
C LYS A 9 -10.98 -5.80 -14.27
N SER A 10 -11.77 -6.71 -13.71
CA SER A 10 -11.98 -6.85 -12.26
C SER A 10 -10.72 -7.48 -11.63
N SER A 11 -9.74 -6.62 -11.34
CA SER A 11 -8.45 -7.02 -10.79
C SER A 11 -8.52 -7.19 -9.28
N ASP A 12 -9.15 -8.26 -8.77
CA ASP A 12 -9.24 -8.49 -7.32
C ASP A 12 -8.74 -9.88 -6.90
N ALA A 13 -7.65 -10.36 -7.50
CA ALA A 13 -6.89 -11.48 -6.93
C ALA A 13 -5.94 -11.03 -5.80
N TYR A 14 -5.55 -9.74 -5.78
CA TYR A 14 -4.61 -9.19 -4.83
C TYR A 14 -5.02 -7.78 -4.40
N SER A 15 -4.74 -7.46 -3.14
CA SER A 15 -4.91 -6.09 -2.63
C SER A 15 -4.04 -5.11 -3.42
N PHE A 16 -4.52 -3.87 -3.57
CA PHE A 16 -3.77 -2.80 -4.24
C PHE A 16 -2.32 -2.70 -3.72
N GLY A 17 -1.34 -2.74 -4.63
CA GLY A 17 0.08 -2.70 -4.30
C GLY A 17 0.61 -3.98 -3.62
N PHE A 18 -0.12 -5.10 -3.71
CA PHE A 18 0.21 -6.40 -3.11
C PHE A 18 0.38 -6.40 -1.58
N LEU A 19 0.03 -5.30 -0.92
CA LEU A 19 0.10 -5.16 0.54
C LEU A 19 -1.28 -5.36 1.16
N ASP A 20 -1.31 -6.11 2.26
CA ASP A 20 -2.51 -6.23 3.08
C ASP A 20 -2.83 -4.92 3.83
N ALA A 21 -3.99 -4.88 4.50
CA ALA A 21 -4.44 -3.69 5.20
C ALA A 21 -3.61 -3.35 6.45
N PHE A 22 -2.95 -4.35 7.06
CA PHE A 22 -2.15 -4.17 8.26
C PHE A 22 -0.77 -3.58 7.92
N ALA A 23 -0.08 -4.16 6.93
CA ALA A 23 1.18 -3.68 6.38
C ALA A 23 1.06 -2.22 5.93
N LYS A 24 0.01 -1.88 5.18
CA LYS A 24 -0.27 -0.48 4.79
C LYS A 24 -0.42 0.46 5.98
N ARG A 25 -1.10 0.02 7.04
CA ARG A 25 -1.30 0.82 8.26
C ARG A 25 0.01 1.01 9.02
N GLU A 26 0.80 -0.05 9.13
CA GLU A 26 2.10 0.02 9.77
C GLU A 26 3.06 0.94 9.01
N LEU A 27 3.19 0.73 7.70
CA LEU A 27 4.04 1.53 6.81
C LEU A 27 3.72 3.03 6.96
N ARG A 28 2.44 3.42 6.93
CA ARG A 28 2.02 4.81 7.10
C ARG A 28 2.47 5.41 8.43
N ARG A 29 2.31 4.69 9.55
CA ARG A 29 2.76 5.17 10.87
C ARG A 29 4.28 5.33 10.94
N LYS A 30 5.01 4.43 10.29
CA LYS A 30 6.48 4.42 10.29
C LYS A 30 7.04 5.55 9.43
N ILE A 31 6.44 5.79 8.27
CA ILE A 31 6.77 6.95 7.42
C ILE A 31 6.58 8.25 8.20
N LEU A 32 5.47 8.41 8.93
CA LEU A 32 5.24 9.62 9.72
C LEU A 32 6.33 9.83 10.78
N LYS A 33 6.79 8.76 11.45
CA LYS A 33 7.93 8.84 12.39
C LYS A 33 9.25 9.18 11.70
N ALA A 34 9.49 8.65 10.50
CA ALA A 34 10.72 8.89 9.76
C ALA A 34 10.83 10.35 9.30
N VAL A 35 9.70 10.94 8.88
CA VAL A 35 9.63 12.36 8.50
C VAL A 35 9.79 13.25 9.74
N ALA A 36 9.14 12.89 10.86
CA ALA A 36 9.18 13.68 12.08
C ALA A 36 10.53 13.64 12.82
N ILE A 37 11.37 12.63 12.56
CA ILE A 37 12.68 12.46 13.22
C ILE A 37 13.77 12.29 12.15
N PRO A 38 14.29 13.41 11.59
CA PRO A 38 15.32 13.36 10.57
C PRO A 38 16.57 12.63 11.05
N GLY A 39 17.11 11.75 10.21
CA GLY A 39 18.30 10.95 10.53
C GLY A 39 18.06 9.69 11.35
N TYR A 40 16.84 9.48 11.88
CA TYR A 40 16.50 8.25 12.59
C TYR A 40 15.97 7.16 11.65
N GLN A 41 16.63 6.01 11.62
CA GLN A 41 16.18 4.84 10.87
C GLN A 41 15.04 4.15 11.62
N VAL A 42 13.81 4.35 11.17
CA VAL A 42 12.63 3.76 11.81
C VAL A 42 12.57 2.26 11.48
N PRO A 43 12.66 1.36 12.49
CA PRO A 43 12.60 -0.08 12.24
C PRO A 43 11.21 -0.48 11.77
N TYR A 44 11.14 -1.34 10.76
CA TYR A 44 9.91 -1.87 10.16
C TYR A 44 10.01 -3.39 10.04
N ALA A 45 8.94 -4.11 10.39
CA ALA A 45 8.96 -5.58 10.46
C ALA A 45 7.74 -6.24 9.81
N SER A 46 7.01 -5.52 8.95
CA SER A 46 5.99 -6.18 8.11
C SER A 46 6.68 -7.01 7.04
N ARG A 47 6.04 -8.13 6.68
CA ARG A 47 6.29 -8.81 5.40
C ARG A 47 5.70 -8.03 4.24
#